data_AF-A0A956S3Q1-F1
#
_entry.id   AF-A0A956S3Q1-F1
#
_cell.length_a   1.000
_cell.length_b   1.000
_cell.length_c   1.000
_cell.angle_alpha   90.00
_cell.angle_beta   90.00
_cell.angle_gamma   90.00
#
_symmetry.space_group_name_H-M   'P 1'
#
loop_
_entity.id
_entity.type
_entity.pdbx_description
1 polymer ?
#
loop_
_entity_poly.entity_id
_entity_poly.type
_entity_poly.pdbx_seq_one_letter_code
_entity_poly.pdbx_strand_id
1 'polypeptide(L)'
;MLRVKTIQITLTLAFLSCLFWACAQRNSAAYCSDWPSEITRTYIGPRYWANRLQDWKLANGRVECVFSGRNRSLALLTHELGEQTGDFELRVRFGFFQQNDDSSLAWAGFRIGAKGRFNDYRDTAVHGEGLGVGVTPDGRFVWDDSLLADVPGFDPSALQNEGIDFEVQGQFDDGTYQLKLTVFAADSSGALAQITIP
;
A
#
# COMPACT_ATOMS: atom_id res chain seq x y z
N MET A 1 84.66 28.44 -12.89
CA MET A 1 83.49 29.33 -13.06
C MET A 1 82.27 28.44 -13.32
N LEU A 2 81.60 27.98 -12.24
CA LEU A 2 80.45 27.04 -12.32
C LEU A 2 79.17 27.79 -11.95
N ARG A 3 78.18 27.77 -12.85
CA ARG A 3 76.83 28.33 -12.68
C ARG A 3 75.93 27.32 -11.96
N VAL A 4 75.41 27.70 -10.80
CA VAL A 4 74.34 26.96 -10.11
C VAL A 4 72.99 27.37 -10.72
N LYS A 5 72.21 26.40 -11.22
CA LYS A 5 70.82 26.61 -11.68
C LYS A 5 69.87 26.34 -10.52
N THR A 6 69.08 27.34 -10.14
CA THR A 6 68.01 27.24 -9.14
C THR A 6 66.82 26.51 -9.75
N ILE A 7 66.38 25.41 -9.13
CA ILE A 7 65.17 24.66 -9.49
C ILE A 7 64.00 25.25 -8.70
N GLN A 8 62.99 25.76 -9.38
CA GLN A 8 61.71 26.12 -8.74
C GLN A 8 60.76 24.92 -8.80
N ILE A 9 60.23 24.53 -7.64
CA ILE A 9 59.22 23.49 -7.49
C ILE A 9 57.88 24.20 -7.33
N THR A 10 57.02 24.10 -8.34
CA THR A 10 55.65 24.64 -8.30
C THR A 10 54.72 23.54 -7.81
N LEU A 11 54.07 23.77 -6.65
CA LEU A 11 53.11 22.85 -6.04
C LEU A 11 51.71 23.13 -6.61
N THR A 12 51.20 22.24 -7.45
CA THR A 12 49.85 22.34 -8.02
C THR A 12 48.84 21.74 -7.04
N LEU A 13 47.99 22.56 -6.40
CA LEU A 13 46.84 22.07 -5.63
C LEU A 13 45.74 21.61 -6.61
N ALA A 14 45.51 20.30 -6.71
CA ALA A 14 44.34 19.74 -7.37
C ALA A 14 43.11 20.00 -6.51
N PHE A 15 42.23 20.91 -6.94
CA PHE A 15 40.94 21.16 -6.33
C PHE A 15 40.05 19.95 -6.61
N LEU A 16 39.94 19.06 -5.61
CA LEU A 16 39.10 17.87 -5.64
C LEU A 16 37.64 18.32 -5.67
N SER A 17 37.07 18.48 -6.87
CA SER A 17 35.64 18.68 -7.07
C SER A 17 34.91 17.38 -6.77
N CYS A 18 34.79 17.06 -5.49
CA CYS A 18 33.75 16.18 -5.00
C CYS A 18 32.41 16.88 -5.24
N LEU A 19 31.90 16.75 -6.46
CA LEU A 19 30.47 16.75 -6.72
C LEU A 19 29.91 15.53 -5.99
N PHE A 20 29.77 15.67 -4.67
CA PHE A 20 28.85 14.88 -3.89
C PHE A 20 27.47 15.19 -4.48
N TRP A 21 27.08 14.39 -5.47
CA TRP A 21 25.68 14.09 -5.72
C TRP A 21 25.16 13.54 -4.40
N ALA A 22 24.70 14.44 -3.54
CA ALA A 22 23.81 14.09 -2.46
C ALA A 22 22.64 13.43 -3.18
N CYS A 23 22.62 12.10 -3.16
CA CYS A 23 21.46 11.33 -3.48
C CYS A 23 20.38 11.93 -2.59
N ALA A 24 19.45 12.68 -3.19
CA ALA A 24 18.36 13.28 -2.46
C ALA A 24 17.64 12.12 -1.81
N GLN A 25 17.85 11.97 -0.50
CA GLN A 25 17.16 10.99 0.31
C GLN A 25 15.70 11.44 0.29
N ARG A 26 14.95 10.96 -0.71
CA ARG A 26 13.50 11.07 -0.72
C ARG A 26 13.08 10.31 0.52
N ASN A 27 12.80 11.04 1.58
CA ASN A 27 11.95 10.53 2.65
C ASN A 27 10.62 10.22 1.96
N SER A 28 10.47 8.99 1.49
CA SER A 28 9.14 8.42 1.28
C SER A 28 8.43 8.60 2.62
N ALA A 29 7.28 9.27 2.61
CA ALA A 29 6.42 9.40 3.78
C ALA A 29 5.79 8.03 4.05
N ALA A 30 6.61 7.08 4.48
CA ALA A 30 6.20 5.73 4.81
C ALA A 30 5.27 5.83 6.03
N TYR A 31 4.02 5.43 5.83
CA TYR A 31 3.03 5.36 6.88
C TYR A 31 2.74 3.90 7.21
N CYS A 32 2.82 3.55 8.49
CA CYS A 32 2.33 2.29 9.01
C CYS A 32 1.28 2.58 10.08
N SER A 33 0.15 1.88 10.03
CA SER A 33 -0.88 2.01 11.07
C SER A 33 -0.40 1.33 12.35
N ASP A 34 -0.61 1.99 13.49
CA ASP A 34 -0.36 1.42 14.81
C ASP A 34 -1.68 1.30 15.56
N TRP A 35 -2.07 0.07 15.88
CA TRP A 35 -3.38 -0.26 16.45
C TRP A 35 -3.21 -0.69 17.91
N PRO A 36 -3.73 0.09 18.88
CA PRO A 36 -3.58 -0.25 20.29
C PRO A 36 -4.41 -1.50 20.64
N SER A 37 -3.80 -2.40 21.42
CA SER A 37 -4.38 -3.70 21.77
C SER A 37 -5.44 -3.62 22.87
N GLU A 38 -5.31 -2.62 23.74
CA GLU A 38 -6.08 -2.39 24.96
C GLU A 38 -7.33 -1.53 24.74
N ILE A 39 -7.50 -0.97 23.55
CA ILE A 39 -8.62 -0.09 23.21
C ILE A 39 -9.65 -0.85 22.37
N THR A 40 -10.88 -0.89 22.87
CA THR A 40 -12.04 -1.38 22.10
C THR A 40 -13.09 -0.27 21.97
N ARG A 41 -13.40 0.14 20.73
CA ARG A 41 -14.39 1.19 20.43
C ARG A 41 -14.75 1.23 18.95
N THR A 42 -15.91 1.78 18.61
CA THR A 42 -16.36 1.97 17.20
C THR A 42 -15.51 3.00 16.44
N TYR A 43 -15.21 4.15 17.06
CA TYR A 43 -14.38 5.17 16.41
C TYR A 43 -12.96 4.61 16.19
N ILE A 44 -12.42 4.67 14.97
CA ILE A 44 -11.06 4.14 14.68
C ILE A 44 -9.99 5.12 15.14
N GLY A 45 -10.10 6.39 14.75
CA GLY A 45 -9.16 7.44 15.14
C GLY A 45 -9.23 8.64 14.20
N PRO A 46 -8.52 9.72 14.53
CA PRO A 46 -8.64 11.00 13.82
C PRO A 46 -8.04 10.98 12.42
N ARG A 47 -7.15 10.03 12.13
CA ARG A 47 -6.53 9.88 10.81
C ARG A 47 -7.39 9.10 9.83
N TYR A 48 -8.54 8.59 10.25
CA TYR A 48 -9.31 7.63 9.45
C TYR A 48 -10.76 8.04 9.28
N TRP A 49 -11.32 7.69 8.13
CA TRP A 49 -12.76 7.67 7.92
C TRP A 49 -13.22 6.25 7.62
N ALA A 50 -14.04 5.70 8.51
CA ALA A 50 -14.63 4.38 8.38
C ALA A 50 -16.05 4.51 7.81
N ASN A 51 -16.30 3.95 6.63
CA ASN A 51 -17.58 4.05 5.94
C ASN A 51 -18.33 2.70 6.03
N ARG A 52 -19.51 2.60 6.65
CA ARG A 52 -20.14 3.55 7.59
C ARG A 52 -19.57 3.33 8.99
N LEU A 53 -19.39 4.39 9.78
CA LEU A 53 -18.62 4.34 11.03
C LEU A 53 -19.04 3.23 12.00
N GLN A 54 -20.35 2.96 12.12
CA GLN A 54 -20.90 1.94 13.01
C GLN A 54 -20.59 0.49 12.58
N ASP A 55 -20.22 0.30 11.31
CA ASP A 55 -19.91 -1.01 10.74
C ASP A 55 -18.44 -1.40 11.00
N TRP A 56 -17.71 -0.58 11.77
CA TRP A 56 -16.30 -0.76 12.10
C TRP A 56 -16.06 -0.63 13.60
N LYS A 57 -15.01 -1.29 14.09
CA LYS A 57 -14.48 -1.07 15.43
C LYS A 57 -12.98 -1.33 15.48
N LEU A 58 -12.31 -0.65 16.39
CA LEU A 58 -10.98 -1.01 16.87
C LEU A 58 -11.17 -2.06 17.98
N ALA A 59 -10.46 -3.18 17.88
CA ALA A 59 -10.45 -4.23 18.91
C ALA A 59 -9.22 -5.12 18.72
N ASN A 60 -8.61 -5.59 19.82
CA ASN A 60 -7.52 -6.58 19.80
C ASN A 60 -6.34 -6.21 18.87
N GLY A 61 -5.95 -4.94 18.83
CA GLY A 61 -4.82 -4.48 18.02
C GLY A 61 -5.08 -4.50 16.51
N ARG A 62 -6.34 -4.45 16.08
CA ARG A 62 -6.74 -4.37 14.68
C ARG A 62 -8.04 -3.60 14.49
N VAL A 63 -8.33 -3.28 13.23
CA VAL A 63 -9.62 -2.73 12.82
C VAL A 63 -10.49 -3.86 12.27
N GLU A 64 -11.68 -4.02 12.81
CA GLU A 64 -12.66 -5.03 12.42
C GLU A 64 -13.82 -4.38 11.68
N CYS A 65 -14.11 -4.83 10.46
CA CYS A 65 -15.39 -4.57 9.79
C CYS A 65 -16.40 -5.60 10.31
N VAL A 66 -17.40 -5.15 11.06
CA VAL A 66 -18.39 -6.03 11.72
C VAL A 66 -19.65 -6.26 10.88
N PHE A 67 -19.72 -5.66 9.69
CA PHE A 67 -20.84 -5.81 8.77
C PHE A 67 -20.33 -6.02 7.35
N SER A 68 -20.71 -7.13 6.72
CA SER A 68 -20.40 -7.39 5.31
C SER A 68 -21.40 -6.64 4.41
N GLY A 69 -20.89 -5.81 3.51
CA GLY A 69 -21.72 -5.08 2.56
C GLY A 69 -20.90 -4.23 1.59
N ARG A 70 -21.54 -3.77 0.52
CA ARG A 70 -20.90 -2.90 -0.47
C ARG A 70 -20.40 -1.61 0.17
N ASN A 71 -19.26 -1.11 -0.33
CA ASN A 71 -18.65 0.15 0.08
C ASN A 71 -18.37 0.23 1.59
N ARG A 72 -17.85 -0.85 2.17
CA ARG A 72 -17.20 -0.81 3.48
C ARG A 72 -15.73 -0.49 3.29
N SER A 73 -15.40 0.80 3.34
CA SER A 73 -14.04 1.31 3.19
C SER A 73 -13.53 1.94 4.48
N LEU A 74 -12.20 1.88 4.67
CA LEU A 74 -11.48 2.63 5.69
C LEU A 74 -10.46 3.52 4.97
N ALA A 75 -10.73 4.82 4.90
CA ALA A 75 -9.83 5.78 4.26
C ALA A 75 -8.82 6.33 5.28
N LEU A 76 -7.56 6.42 4.87
CA LEU A 76 -6.51 7.17 5.59
C LEU A 76 -6.55 8.64 5.11
N LEU A 77 -6.93 9.56 5.99
CA LEU A 77 -7.20 10.97 5.66
C LEU A 77 -5.93 11.84 5.65
N THR A 78 -4.78 11.28 6.00
CA THR A 78 -3.53 12.03 6.14
C THR A 78 -2.55 11.80 5.00
N HIS A 79 -2.86 10.87 4.10
CA HIS A 79 -2.01 10.49 2.97
C HIS A 79 -2.90 10.20 1.77
N GLU A 80 -2.49 10.69 0.60
CA GLU A 80 -3.11 10.41 -0.69
C GLU A 80 -2.02 10.26 -1.75
N LEU A 81 -2.32 9.51 -2.82
CA LEU A 81 -1.49 9.54 -4.01
C LEU A 81 -1.68 10.91 -4.69
N GLY A 82 -0.62 11.71 -4.73
CA GLY A 82 -0.65 13.05 -5.30
C GLY A 82 -0.63 13.06 -6.84
N GLU A 83 -0.63 14.25 -7.43
CA GLU A 83 -0.58 14.44 -8.89
C GLU A 83 0.79 14.09 -9.52
N GLN A 84 1.82 13.90 -8.68
CA GLN A 84 3.15 13.56 -9.13
C GLN A 84 3.19 12.12 -9.63
N THR A 85 3.71 11.92 -10.84
CA THR A 85 3.98 10.60 -11.38
C THR A 85 5.14 9.95 -10.64
N GLY A 86 5.00 8.68 -10.30
CA GLY A 86 6.06 7.90 -9.69
C GLY A 86 5.54 6.59 -9.13
N ASP A 87 6.47 5.73 -8.75
CA ASP A 87 6.12 4.42 -8.21
C ASP A 87 5.49 4.56 -6.81
N PHE A 88 4.60 3.64 -6.49
CA PHE A 88 4.00 3.53 -5.16
C PHE A 88 3.93 2.09 -4.69
N GLU A 89 3.90 1.92 -3.37
CA GLU A 89 3.68 0.64 -2.70
C GLU A 89 2.63 0.83 -1.60
N LEU A 90 1.62 -0.04 -1.59
CA LEU A 90 0.57 -0.11 -0.59
C LEU A 90 0.53 -1.53 -0.04
N ARG A 91 0.44 -1.69 1.28
CA ARG A 91 0.30 -3.00 1.91
C ARG A 91 -0.76 -2.98 3.01
N VAL A 92 -1.57 -4.03 3.07
CA VAL A 92 -2.59 -4.24 4.11
C VAL A 92 -2.58 -5.68 4.57
N ARG A 93 -2.64 -5.89 5.88
CA ARG A 93 -2.92 -7.20 6.48
C ARG A 93 -4.41 -7.36 6.72
N PHE A 94 -5.02 -8.42 6.22
CA PHE A 94 -6.42 -8.71 6.50
C PHE A 94 -6.76 -10.20 6.48
N GLY A 95 -7.93 -10.50 7.05
CA GLY A 95 -8.58 -11.80 7.05
C GLY A 95 -10.10 -11.65 7.12
N PHE A 96 -10.82 -12.77 7.04
CA PHE A 96 -12.28 -12.84 7.11
C PHE A 96 -12.73 -13.64 8.33
N PHE A 97 -13.68 -13.11 9.11
CA PHE A 97 -14.19 -13.77 10.31
C PHE A 97 -15.03 -15.02 10.04
N GLN A 98 -15.75 -15.05 8.91
CA GLN A 98 -16.62 -16.16 8.52
C GLN A 98 -16.56 -16.33 7.00
N GLN A 99 -16.39 -17.56 6.53
CA GLN A 99 -16.65 -17.95 5.15
C GLN A 99 -18.08 -18.52 5.11
N ASN A 100 -19.02 -17.74 4.59
CA ASN A 100 -20.39 -18.22 4.34
C ASN A 100 -20.53 -18.54 2.84
N ASP A 101 -21.46 -19.42 2.45
CA ASP A 101 -21.62 -19.83 1.05
C ASP A 101 -21.94 -18.66 0.07
N ASP A 102 -22.50 -17.56 0.57
CA ASP A 102 -22.75 -16.32 -0.19
C ASP A 102 -21.50 -15.41 -0.37
N SER A 103 -20.32 -15.87 0.07
CA SER A 103 -19.08 -15.08 0.02
C SER A 103 -18.44 -14.98 -1.37
N SER A 104 -19.06 -15.55 -2.41
CA SER A 104 -18.51 -15.60 -3.77
C SER A 104 -18.27 -14.23 -4.41
N LEU A 105 -18.93 -13.18 -3.89
CA LEU A 105 -18.77 -11.79 -4.32
C LEU A 105 -18.02 -10.92 -3.28
N ALA A 106 -17.65 -11.49 -2.13
CA ALA A 106 -16.93 -10.76 -1.10
C ALA A 106 -15.44 -10.68 -1.45
N TRP A 107 -14.82 -9.55 -1.14
CA TRP A 107 -13.39 -9.37 -1.27
C TRP A 107 -12.89 -8.28 -0.33
N ALA A 108 -11.60 -8.29 -0.04
CA ALA A 108 -10.90 -7.25 0.72
C ALA A 108 -9.58 -6.91 0.03
N GLY A 109 -9.16 -5.65 0.16
CA GLY A 109 -7.99 -5.11 -0.53
C GLY A 109 -8.05 -3.59 -0.62
N PHE A 110 -7.63 -3.04 -1.75
CA PHE A 110 -7.56 -1.59 -1.98
C PHE A 110 -8.55 -1.12 -3.05
N ARG A 111 -8.94 0.15 -2.92
CA ARG A 111 -9.55 0.93 -4.01
C ARG A 111 -8.53 1.96 -4.49
N ILE A 112 -8.02 1.81 -5.70
CA ILE A 112 -6.94 2.63 -6.26
C ILE A 112 -7.52 3.71 -7.16
N GLY A 113 -6.93 4.89 -7.13
CA GLY A 113 -7.38 6.02 -7.95
C GLY A 113 -8.79 6.49 -7.61
N ALA A 114 -9.24 6.27 -6.37
CA ALA A 114 -10.59 6.60 -5.94
C ALA A 114 -10.87 8.11 -6.10
N LYS A 115 -11.98 8.46 -6.75
CA LYS A 115 -12.45 9.84 -6.88
C LYS A 115 -13.91 9.96 -6.51
N GLY A 116 -14.20 10.94 -5.66
CA GLY A 116 -15.56 11.38 -5.41
C GLY A 116 -16.14 12.18 -6.58
N ARG A 117 -17.37 12.65 -6.39
CA ARG A 117 -18.08 13.61 -7.25
C ARG A 117 -17.44 14.98 -7.22
N PHE A 118 -16.79 15.31 -6.12
CA PHE A 118 -16.08 16.56 -5.92
C PHE A 118 -14.58 16.29 -5.77
N ASN A 119 -13.76 17.26 -6.16
CA ASN A 119 -12.31 17.22 -5.92
C ASN A 119 -11.99 17.53 -4.45
N ASP A 120 -12.53 16.70 -3.54
CA ASP A 120 -12.43 16.84 -2.09
C ASP A 120 -12.25 15.46 -1.45
N TYR A 121 -11.20 15.32 -0.63
CA TYR A 121 -10.85 14.04 -0.01
C TYR A 121 -11.98 13.47 0.88
N ARG A 122 -12.84 14.32 1.46
CA ARG A 122 -13.96 13.87 2.32
C ARG A 122 -15.06 13.25 1.47
N ASP A 123 -15.33 13.82 0.31
CA ASP A 123 -16.27 13.25 -0.65
C ASP A 123 -15.72 11.92 -1.20
N THR A 124 -14.43 11.87 -1.56
CA THR A 124 -13.76 10.62 -1.95
C THR A 124 -13.81 9.56 -0.84
N ALA A 125 -13.64 9.93 0.43
CA ALA A 125 -13.69 8.98 1.54
C ALA A 125 -15.07 8.32 1.74
N VAL A 126 -16.16 8.99 1.32
CA VAL A 126 -17.54 8.48 1.49
C VAL A 126 -18.08 7.84 0.19
N HIS A 127 -17.83 8.51 -0.94
CA HIS A 127 -18.45 8.22 -2.24
C HIS A 127 -17.45 7.84 -3.33
N GLY A 128 -16.15 7.80 -3.02
CA GLY A 128 -15.11 7.58 -4.02
C GLY A 128 -15.24 6.24 -4.71
N GLU A 129 -15.29 6.27 -6.03
CA GLU A 129 -15.23 5.10 -6.90
C GLU A 129 -13.86 5.05 -7.57
N GLY A 130 -13.37 3.84 -7.81
CA GLY A 130 -12.04 3.60 -8.34
C GLY A 130 -11.81 2.11 -8.52
N LEU A 131 -10.62 1.76 -8.95
CA LEU A 131 -10.25 0.40 -9.28
C LEU A 131 -10.17 -0.46 -8.01
N GLY A 132 -11.06 -1.44 -7.89
CA GLY A 132 -11.02 -2.42 -6.80
C GLY A 132 -10.00 -3.52 -7.08
N VAL A 133 -9.04 -3.73 -6.18
CA VAL A 133 -8.09 -4.84 -6.24
C VAL A 133 -8.00 -5.54 -4.88
N GLY A 134 -7.92 -6.86 -4.88
CA GLY A 134 -7.94 -7.59 -3.62
C GLY A 134 -7.96 -9.09 -3.76
N VAL A 135 -8.37 -9.74 -2.68
CA VAL A 135 -8.51 -11.19 -2.57
C VAL A 135 -9.89 -11.54 -2.01
N THR A 136 -10.53 -12.55 -2.58
CA THR A 136 -11.78 -13.12 -2.08
C THR A 136 -11.54 -14.07 -0.90
N PRO A 137 -12.56 -14.40 -0.08
CA PRO A 137 -12.40 -15.36 1.02
C PRO A 137 -11.94 -16.75 0.59
N ASP A 138 -12.19 -17.16 -0.66
CA ASP A 138 -11.76 -18.43 -1.26
C ASP A 138 -10.42 -18.35 -2.00
N GLY A 139 -9.73 -17.20 -1.95
CA GLY A 139 -8.36 -17.09 -2.45
C GLY A 139 -8.23 -16.79 -3.94
N ARG A 140 -9.10 -15.96 -4.50
CA ARG A 140 -8.99 -15.46 -5.87
C ARG A 140 -8.61 -13.99 -5.90
N PHE A 141 -7.77 -13.61 -6.84
CA PHE A 141 -7.49 -12.21 -7.12
C PHE A 141 -8.74 -11.51 -7.69
N VAL A 142 -8.96 -10.28 -7.24
CA VAL A 142 -9.98 -9.37 -7.72
C VAL A 142 -9.33 -8.21 -8.48
N TRP A 143 -9.93 -7.84 -9.61
CA TRP A 143 -9.62 -6.66 -10.39
C TRP A 143 -10.89 -6.06 -10.96
N ASP A 144 -11.16 -4.80 -10.63
CA ASP A 144 -12.32 -4.05 -11.09
C ASP A 144 -13.64 -4.82 -10.91
N ASP A 145 -13.84 -5.32 -9.68
CA ASP A 145 -14.97 -6.18 -9.27
C ASP A 145 -15.10 -7.51 -10.06
N SER A 146 -14.12 -7.83 -10.91
CA SER A 146 -14.03 -9.08 -11.65
C SER A 146 -13.04 -10.04 -10.98
N LEU A 147 -13.32 -11.33 -11.06
CA LEU A 147 -12.44 -12.38 -10.57
C LEU A 147 -11.43 -12.74 -11.65
N LEU A 148 -10.14 -12.78 -11.30
CA LEU A 148 -9.07 -13.04 -12.27
C LEU A 148 -8.57 -14.48 -12.24
N ALA A 149 -7.90 -14.86 -11.15
CA ALA A 149 -7.22 -16.14 -11.02
C ALA A 149 -7.17 -16.58 -9.56
N ASP A 150 -7.12 -17.90 -9.36
CA ASP A 150 -6.82 -18.48 -8.05
C ASP A 150 -5.38 -18.11 -7.64
N VAL A 151 -5.19 -17.83 -6.36
CA VAL A 151 -3.87 -17.74 -5.74
C VAL A 151 -3.32 -19.17 -5.66
N PRO A 152 -2.28 -19.56 -6.43
CA PRO A 152 -1.87 -20.96 -6.53
C PRO A 152 -1.38 -21.52 -5.20
N GLY A 153 -1.85 -22.72 -4.84
CA GLY A 153 -1.46 -23.38 -3.59
C GLY A 153 -1.92 -22.66 -2.32
N PHE A 154 -2.82 -21.69 -2.45
CA PHE A 154 -3.38 -20.95 -1.34
C PHE A 154 -4.34 -21.80 -0.53
N ASP A 155 -4.10 -21.88 0.77
CA ASP A 155 -5.06 -22.43 1.73
C ASP A 155 -5.93 -21.28 2.24
N PRO A 156 -7.25 -21.25 1.95
CA PRO A 156 -8.16 -20.24 2.46
C PRO A 156 -8.20 -20.13 3.99
N SER A 157 -7.73 -21.16 4.72
CA SER A 157 -7.57 -21.09 6.18
C SER A 157 -6.61 -19.98 6.63
N ALA A 158 -5.66 -19.56 5.77
CA ALA A 158 -4.76 -18.45 6.05
C ALA A 158 -5.50 -17.12 6.30
N LEU A 159 -6.69 -16.95 5.71
CA LEU A 159 -7.52 -15.76 5.90
C LEU A 159 -8.32 -15.77 7.21
N GLN A 160 -8.41 -16.89 7.93
CA GLN A 160 -9.18 -16.97 9.19
C GLN A 160 -8.31 -16.72 10.44
N ASN A 161 -6.98 -16.86 10.31
CA ASN A 161 -6.01 -16.75 11.41
C ASN A 161 -5.36 -15.35 11.47
N GLU A 162 -4.04 -15.29 11.25
CA GLU A 162 -3.24 -14.04 11.23
C GLU A 162 -3.54 -13.18 9.99
N GLY A 163 -4.25 -13.75 9.01
CA GLY A 163 -4.56 -13.12 7.74
C GLY A 163 -3.43 -13.28 6.73
N ILE A 164 -3.52 -12.49 5.66
CA ILE A 164 -2.49 -12.37 4.64
C ILE A 164 -2.05 -10.93 4.52
N ASP A 165 -0.79 -10.74 4.13
CA ASP A 165 -0.32 -9.43 3.66
C ASP A 165 -0.60 -9.33 2.16
N PHE A 166 -1.46 -8.37 1.80
CA PHE A 166 -1.75 -8.04 0.41
C PHE A 166 -1.03 -6.74 0.05
N GLU A 167 -0.20 -6.81 -0.98
CA GLU A 167 0.58 -5.69 -1.49
C GLU A 167 0.16 -5.31 -2.90
N VAL A 168 0.15 -4.01 -3.15
CA VAL A 168 0.04 -3.44 -4.49
C VAL A 168 1.23 -2.53 -4.75
N GLN A 169 1.97 -2.86 -5.80
CA GLN A 169 3.03 -2.00 -6.34
C GLN A 169 2.53 -1.41 -7.67
N GLY A 170 2.58 -0.08 -7.79
CA GLY A 170 2.33 0.61 -9.06
C GLY A 170 3.64 1.14 -9.62
N GLN A 171 3.98 0.72 -10.83
CA GLN A 171 5.14 1.21 -11.57
C GLN A 171 4.67 2.14 -12.67
N PHE A 172 5.17 3.37 -12.69
CA PHE A 172 4.83 4.33 -13.73
C PHE A 172 5.80 4.24 -14.89
N ASP A 173 5.30 3.89 -16.07
CA ASP A 173 6.07 3.87 -17.31
C ASP A 173 5.26 4.43 -18.48
N ASP A 174 5.89 5.33 -19.24
CA ASP A 174 5.34 5.99 -20.44
C ASP A 174 3.88 6.45 -20.32
N GLY A 175 3.51 7.12 -19.23
CA GLY A 175 2.17 7.67 -19.04
C GLY A 175 1.12 6.68 -18.52
N THR A 176 1.51 5.43 -18.27
CA THR A 176 0.64 4.37 -17.76
C THR A 176 1.19 3.77 -16.46
N TYR A 177 0.32 3.12 -15.69
CA TYR A 177 0.71 2.39 -14.48
C TYR A 177 0.55 0.90 -14.71
N GLN A 178 1.61 0.13 -14.52
CA GLN A 178 1.49 -1.31 -14.35
C GLN A 178 1.32 -1.63 -12.87
N LEU A 179 0.28 -2.39 -12.54
CA LEU A 179 0.00 -2.80 -11.17
C LEU A 179 0.44 -4.24 -10.95
N LYS A 180 1.24 -4.47 -9.91
CA LYS A 180 1.60 -5.79 -9.42
C LYS A 180 0.90 -6.04 -8.09
N LEU A 181 0.05 -7.05 -8.06
CA LEU A 181 -0.64 -7.51 -6.85
C LEU A 181 0.13 -8.71 -6.29
N THR A 182 0.50 -8.68 -5.02
CA THR A 182 1.26 -9.76 -4.38
C THR A 182 0.59 -10.17 -3.07
N VAL A 183 0.47 -11.47 -2.84
CA VAL A 183 -0.02 -12.06 -1.60
C VAL A 183 1.14 -12.71 -0.88
N PHE A 184 1.31 -12.41 0.41
CA PHE A 184 2.26 -13.07 1.30
C PHE A 184 1.51 -13.76 2.44
N ALA A 185 2.11 -14.82 2.98
CA ALA A 185 1.72 -15.28 4.32
C ALA A 185 2.02 -14.16 5.33
N ALA A 186 1.22 -14.06 6.40
CA ALA A 186 1.47 -13.07 7.45
C ALA A 186 2.93 -13.15 7.94
N ASP A 187 3.57 -11.99 8.04
CA ASP A 187 4.95 -11.81 8.52
C ASP A 187 6.04 -12.56 7.72
N SER A 188 5.70 -13.04 6.52
CA SER A 188 6.63 -13.71 5.61
C SER A 188 7.16 -12.75 4.55
N SER A 189 8.44 -12.90 4.19
CA SER A 189 9.02 -12.25 3.02
C SER A 189 8.81 -13.01 1.71
N GLY A 190 8.31 -14.26 1.78
CA GLY A 190 8.06 -15.11 0.61
C GLY A 190 6.66 -14.88 0.05
N ALA A 191 6.57 -14.41 -1.19
CA ALA A 191 5.29 -14.28 -1.89
C ALA A 191 4.65 -15.67 -2.13
N LEU A 192 3.38 -15.80 -1.77
CA LEU A 192 2.54 -16.96 -2.08
C LEU A 192 2.07 -16.93 -3.53
N ALA A 193 1.68 -15.75 -4.01
CA ALA A 193 1.33 -15.54 -5.40
C ALA A 193 1.50 -14.07 -5.80
N GLN A 194 1.60 -13.84 -7.10
CA GLN A 194 1.60 -12.51 -7.67
C GLN A 194 0.92 -12.51 -9.04
N ILE A 195 0.30 -11.40 -9.40
CA ILE A 195 -0.22 -11.14 -10.73
C ILE A 195 0.14 -9.71 -11.13
N THR A 196 0.46 -9.53 -12.42
CA THR A 196 0.75 -8.22 -12.99
C THR A 196 -0.35 -7.86 -13.97
N ILE A 197 -0.87 -6.65 -13.85
CA ILE A 197 -2.01 -6.14 -14.60
C ILE A 197 -1.61 -4.79 -15.21
N PRO A 198 -1.89 -4.57 -16.51
CA PRO A 198 -1.58 -3.31 -17.17
C PRO A 198 -2.50 -2.16 -16.73
#